data_AF-X1AV72-F1
#
_entry.id   AF-X1AV72-F1
#
_cell.length_a   1.000
_cell.length_b   1.000
_cell.length_c   1.000
_cell.angle_alpha   90.00
_cell.angle_beta   90.00
_cell.angle_gamma   90.00
#
_symmetry.space_group_name_H-M   'P 1'
#
loop_
_entity.id
_entity.type
_entity.pdbx_description
1 polymer ?
#
loop_
_entity_poly.entity_id
_entity_poly.type
_entity_poly.pdbx_seq_one_letter_code
_entity_poly.pdbx_strand_id
1 'polypeptide(L)' 'MADFSFHLWSSHHPFVVPEPFTIEPTESYSKDELDEYLAGLEKVVEEAYKDPEKVKNAPYRSVIHKIDPSTLDPLH' A
#
# COMPACT_ATOMS: atom_id res chain seq x y z
N MET A 1 1.51 3.36 -1.22
CA MET A 1 0.22 4.03 -0.99
C MET A 1 0.26 5.02 0.17
N ALA A 2 0.82 4.68 1.34
CA ALA A 2 0.88 5.59 2.49
C ALA A 2 1.54 6.96 2.19
N ASP A 3 2.58 7.00 1.35
CA ASP A 3 3.21 8.26 0.89
C ASP A 3 2.31 9.17 0.04
N PHE A 4 1.18 8.64 -0.42
CA PHE A 4 0.14 9.31 -1.20
C PHE A 4 -1.16 9.45 -0.39
N SER A 5 -1.09 9.35 0.94
CA SER A 5 -2.25 9.50 1.83
C SER A 5 -3.37 8.46 1.67
N PHE A 6 -3.07 7.32 1.05
CA PHE A 6 -4.00 6.20 0.88
C PHE A 6 -3.57 4.96 1.68
N HIS A 7 -4.54 4.21 2.21
CA HIS A 7 -4.31 2.83 2.64
C HIS A 7 -4.24 1.90 1.42
N LEU A 8 -3.58 0.75 1.57
CA LEU A 8 -3.62 -0.30 0.56
C LEU A 8 -4.71 -1.30 0.95
N TRP A 9 -5.61 -1.64 0.02
CA TRP A 9 -6.61 -2.70 0.25
C TRP A 9 -5.98 -4.09 0.16
N SER A 10 -5.73 -4.72 1.31
CA SER A 10 -5.34 -6.13 1.34
C SER A 10 -6.53 -7.02 1.00
N SER A 11 -6.29 -8.11 0.28
CA SER A 11 -7.31 -9.18 0.19
C SER A 11 -7.62 -9.77 1.56
N HIS A 12 -8.69 -10.54 1.64
CA HIS A 12 -9.10 -11.27 2.84
C HIS A 12 -8.77 -12.76 2.74
N HIS A 13 -8.58 -13.40 3.89
CA HIS A 13 -8.38 -14.85 3.96
C HIS A 13 -9.62 -15.59 3.40
N PRO A 14 -9.46 -16.71 2.67
CA PRO A 14 -8.21 -17.42 2.37
C PRO A 14 -7.39 -16.83 1.22
N PHE A 15 -6.06 -16.77 1.39
CA PHE A 15 -5.13 -16.32 0.37
C PHE A 15 -4.74 -17.48 -0.56
N VAL A 16 -5.42 -17.58 -1.70
CA VAL A 16 -5.14 -18.59 -2.73
C VAL A 16 -4.11 -18.09 -3.75
N VAL A 17 -4.07 -16.78 -3.97
CA VAL A 17 -3.09 -16.11 -4.84
C VAL A 17 -1.96 -15.56 -3.96
N PRO A 18 -0.68 -15.77 -4.31
CA PRO A 18 0.45 -15.15 -3.60
C PRO A 18 0.39 -13.63 -3.65
N GLU A 19 0.69 -12.98 -2.52
CA GLU A 19 0.70 -11.51 -2.38
C GLU A 19 -0.57 -10.81 -2.93
N PRO A 20 -1.77 -11.26 -2.52
CA PRO A 20 -3.00 -10.83 -3.16
C PRO A 20 -3.36 -9.40 -2.75
N PHE A 21 -3.81 -8.63 -3.74
CA PHE A 21 -4.27 -7.27 -3.60
C PHE A 21 -5.62 -7.14 -4.29
N THR A 22 -6.69 -6.89 -3.51
CA THR A 22 -8.07 -6.76 -4.01
C THR A 22 -8.56 -5.36 -3.69
N ILE A 23 -8.75 -4.53 -4.70
CA ILE A 23 -9.31 -3.18 -4.55
C ILE A 23 -10.82 -3.30 -4.24
N GLU A 24 -11.26 -2.69 -3.13
CA GLU A 24 -12.67 -2.68 -2.68
C GLU A 24 -13.09 -1.28 -2.19
N PRO A 25 -13.40 -0.34 -3.10
CA PRO A 25 -13.80 1.00 -2.71
C PRO A 25 -15.26 1.08 -2.25
N THR A 26 -16.09 0.03 -2.35
CA THR A 26 -17.55 0.11 -2.06
C THR A 26 -18.26 1.20 -2.90
N GLU A 27 -19.43 1.68 -2.48
CA GLU A 27 -20.26 2.64 -3.21
C GLU A 27 -20.03 4.12 -2.88
N SER A 28 -19.32 4.43 -1.79
CA SER A 28 -19.27 5.80 -1.24
C SER A 28 -18.24 6.73 -1.91
N TYR A 29 -17.28 6.19 -2.67
CA TYR A 29 -16.24 7.00 -3.30
C TYR A 29 -16.71 7.57 -4.62
N SER A 30 -16.39 8.84 -4.85
CA SER A 30 -16.58 9.50 -6.14
C SER A 30 -15.59 8.98 -7.19
N LYS A 31 -15.89 9.21 -8.47
CA LYS A 31 -14.98 8.90 -9.56
C LYS A 31 -13.62 9.61 -9.38
N ASP A 32 -13.64 10.87 -8.97
CA ASP A 32 -12.43 11.69 -8.85
C ASP A 32 -11.50 11.15 -7.75
N GLU A 33 -12.05 10.68 -6.62
CA GLU A 33 -11.28 10.02 -5.56
C GLU A 33 -10.66 8.69 -6.05
N LEU A 34 -11.40 7.92 -6.87
CA LEU A 34 -10.86 6.70 -7.47
C LEU A 34 -9.75 6.99 -8.47
N ASP A 35 -9.89 8.03 -9.29
CA ASP A 35 -8.84 8.47 -10.22
C ASP A 35 -7.59 8.92 -9.45
N GLU A 36 -7.73 9.61 -8.32
CA GLU A 36 -6.61 10.02 -7.46
C GLU A 36 -5.89 8.79 -6.86
N TYR A 37 -6.65 7.80 -6.38
CA TYR A 37 -6.08 6.54 -5.88
C TYR A 37 -5.30 5.81 -6.99
N LEU A 38 -5.87 5.73 -8.19
CA LEU A 38 -5.23 5.10 -9.35
C LEU A 38 -3.93 5.81 -9.74
N ALA A 39 -3.91 7.14 -9.75
CA ALA A 39 -2.71 7.91 -10.02
C ALA A 39 -1.59 7.63 -9.00
N GLY A 40 -1.95 7.50 -7.71
CA GLY A 40 -1.02 7.06 -6.67
C GLY A 40 -0.49 5.63 -6.90
N LEU A 41 -1.37 4.71 -7.29
CA LEU A 41 -1.01 3.32 -7.57
C LEU A 41 -0.10 3.19 -8.80
N GLU A 42 -0.43 3.88 -9.90
CA GLU A 42 0.40 3.95 -11.10
C GLU A 42 1.81 4.45 -10.76
N LYS A 43 1.91 5.46 -9.88
CA LYS A 43 3.20 5.95 -9.44
C LYS A 43 3.99 4.92 -8.66
N VAL A 44 3.34 4.19 -7.75
CA VAL A 44 3.98 3.09 -6.99
C VAL A 44 4.45 1.98 -7.94
N VAL A 45 3.67 1.61 -8.94
CA VAL A 45 4.05 0.59 -9.94
C VAL A 45 5.25 1.06 -10.75
N GLU A 46 5.25 2.30 -11.23
CA GLU A 46 6.40 2.89 -11.93
C GLU A 46 7.66 2.84 -11.07
N GLU A 47 7.56 3.24 -9.79
CA GLU A 47 8.66 3.21 -8.83
C GLU A 47 9.13 1.79 -8.54
N ALA A 48 8.22 0.82 -8.41
CA ALA A 48 8.59 -0.58 -8.18
C ALA A 48 9.42 -1.17 -9.33
N TYR A 49 9.11 -0.80 -10.58
CA TYR A 49 9.90 -1.25 -11.73
C TYR A 49 11.23 -0.50 -11.89
N LYS A 50 11.30 0.78 -11.54
CA LYS A 50 12.49 1.62 -11.74
C LYS A 50 13.47 1.57 -10.57
N ASP A 51 12.95 1.59 -9.34
CA ASP A 51 13.69 1.60 -8.09
C ASP A 51 12.90 0.82 -7.00
N PRO A 52 13.02 -0.51 -6.99
CA PRO A 52 12.32 -1.35 -6.04
C PRO A 52 12.65 -1.03 -4.58
N GLU A 53 13.87 -0.56 -4.30
CA GLU A 53 14.32 -0.26 -2.94
C GLU A 53 13.60 0.95 -2.36
N LYS A 54 13.22 1.91 -3.22
CA LYS A 54 12.34 3.00 -2.80
C LYS A 54 11.03 2.45 -2.23
N VAL A 55 10.35 1.57 -2.96
CA VAL A 55 9.05 1.02 -2.54
C VAL A 55 9.19 0.15 -1.28
N LYS A 56 10.23 -0.68 -1.18
CA LYS A 56 10.47 -1.55 -0.01
C LYS A 56 10.76 -0.82 1.28
N ASN A 57 11.29 0.40 1.19
CA ASN A 57 11.68 1.23 2.34
C ASN A 57 10.72 2.40 2.60
N ALA A 58 9.62 2.49 1.83
CA ALA A 58 8.51 3.38 2.14
C ALA A 58 7.90 3.08 3.53
N PRO A 59 7.21 4.04 4.18
CA PRO A 59 6.93 5.39 3.70
C PRO A 59 8.02 6.43 4.02
N TYR A 60 8.16 7.45 3.19
CA TYR A 60 9.06 8.61 3.36
C TYR A 60 8.34 9.92 3.70
N ARG A 61 7.06 10.04 3.40
CA ARG A 61 6.25 11.27 3.57
C ARG A 61 5.27 11.17 4.74
N SER A 62 5.20 10.00 5.38
CA SER A 62 4.44 9.78 6.61
C SER A 62 5.20 10.30 7.84
N VAL A 63 4.46 10.67 8.88
CA VAL A 63 5.02 11.06 10.20
C VAL A 63 5.73 9.91 10.92
N ILE A 64 5.36 8.67 10.58
CA ILE A 64 6.00 7.44 11.07
C ILE A 64 6.48 6.66 9.84
N HIS A 65 7.73 6.23 9.89
CA HIS A 65 8.37 5.44 8.82
C HIS A 65 8.13 3.94 9.02
N LYS A 66 8.75 3.11 8.18
CA LYS A 66 8.66 1.65 8.27
C LYS A 66 9.02 1.18 9.69
N ILE A 67 8.05 0.54 10.35
CA ILE A 67 8.23 -0.03 11.68
C ILE A 67 8.96 -1.37 11.53
N ASP A 68 9.91 -1.63 12.42
CA ASP A 68 10.55 -2.94 12.53
C ASP A 68 9.58 -3.93 13.20
N PRO A 69 9.06 -4.94 12.48
CA PRO A 69 8.09 -5.87 13.03
C PRO A 69 8.67 -6.76 14.14
N SER A 70 9.99 -6.90 14.26
CA SER A 70 10.61 -7.65 15.37
C SER A 70 10.29 -7.05 16.74
N THR A 71 9.99 -5.74 16.79
CA THR A 71 9.61 -5.03 18.02
C THR A 71 8.17 -5.29 18.45
N LEU A 72 7.37 -5.98 17.63
CA LEU A 72 5.95 -6.24 17.84
C LEU A 72 5.65 -7.72 18.15
N ASP A 73 6.64 -8.61 18.09
CA ASP A 73 6.48 -10.03 18.42
C ASP A 73 6.64 -10.24 19.93
N PRO A 74 5.59 -10.67 20.66
CA PRO A 74 5.67 -10.91 22.11
C PRO A 74 6.52 -12.14 22.49
N LEU A 75 7.03 -12.91 21.51
CA LEU A 75 7.95 -14.02 21.72
C LEU A 75 9.43 -13.61 21.68
N HIS A 76 9.72 -12.30 21.65
CA HIS A 76 11.03 -11.71 21.90
C HIS A 76 10.99 -10.54 22.89
#